data_AF-A0A943EGK8-F1
#
_entry.id   AF-A0A943EGK8-F1
#
_cell.length_a   1.000
_cell.length_b   1.000
_cell.length_c   1.000
_cell.angle_alpha   90.00
_cell.angle_beta   90.00
_cell.angle_gamma   90.00
#
_symmetry.space_group_name_H-M   'P 1'
#
loop_
_entity.id
_entity.type
_entity.pdbx_description
1 polymer ?
#
loop_
_entity_poly.entity_id
_entity_poly.type
_entity_poly.pdbx_seq_one_letter_code
_entity_poly.pdbx_strand_id
1 'polypeptide(L)'
;MKCALDNVKNIKDNERIGRDDFKDILLDGLVLDDIRNENYPNLKKWLRYQLFQRNDVDKILKKSDIILKLEWYREDVNINKRYFDCIFSMKTYLNMFLKLYNPQAINYAWLLIYFDNIFSNENVSKFCNENNVKSKDFNNFFNELERFAKNTHTLGNYMPVADNKYNQIKGCKWVYNDRIEWFLKDVFNDVNNSYYKWFDNNIEKLDLGGLFDDVDKRIISSELLNFEIHKTNKFTVNDIIKYFQYLKVVNKWIEKRTDILINKIIISKNYLEDES
;
A
#
# COMPACT_ATOMS: atom_id res chain seq x y z
N MET A 1 3.74 7.90 26.51
CA MET A 1 3.34 8.82 25.43
C MET A 1 1.89 8.53 25.05
N LYS A 2 0.92 9.33 25.52
CA LYS A 2 -0.47 9.24 25.06
C LYS A 2 -0.49 9.71 23.61
N CYS A 3 -0.59 8.79 22.66
CA CYS A 3 -0.88 9.15 21.28
C CYS A 3 -2.33 9.65 21.28
N ALA A 4 -2.49 10.97 21.37
CA ALA A 4 -3.79 11.61 21.43
C ALA A 4 -4.55 11.25 20.14
N LEU A 5 -5.63 10.49 20.28
CA LEU A 5 -6.64 10.31 19.23
C LEU A 5 -7.20 11.65 18.71
N ASP A 6 -6.95 12.72 19.47
CA ASP A 6 -7.38 14.09 19.25
C ASP A 6 -6.58 14.82 18.16
N ASN A 7 -5.39 14.32 17.77
CA ASN A 7 -4.55 14.97 16.75
C ASN A 7 -4.62 14.31 15.35
N VAL A 8 -5.50 13.32 15.14
CA VAL A 8 -5.74 12.80 13.79
C VAL A 8 -6.47 13.88 12.99
N LYS A 9 -5.74 14.63 12.16
CA LYS A 9 -6.30 15.67 11.30
C LYS A 9 -7.27 15.01 10.30
N ASN A 10 -8.50 15.53 10.21
CA ASN A 10 -9.37 15.22 9.09
C ASN A 10 -8.66 15.67 7.81
N ILE A 11 -8.65 14.80 6.80
CA ILE A 11 -8.23 15.22 5.47
C ILE A 11 -9.38 16.04 4.88
N LYS A 12 -9.29 17.35 5.03
CA LYS A 12 -10.12 18.30 4.29
C LYS A 12 -9.56 18.43 2.86
N ASP A 13 -10.37 18.91 1.93
CA ASP A 13 -10.04 19.08 0.50
C ASP A 13 -8.74 19.87 0.22
N ASN A 14 -8.22 20.56 1.23
CA ASN A 14 -7.10 21.47 1.14
C ASN A 14 -5.81 20.71 0.77
N GLU A 15 -5.39 20.81 -0.50
CA GLU A 15 -4.06 20.64 -1.11
C GLU A 15 -3.19 19.41 -0.79
N ARG A 16 -3.52 18.59 0.21
CA ARG A 16 -2.71 17.47 0.69
C ARG A 16 -3.16 16.12 0.13
N ILE A 17 -4.42 15.99 -0.30
CA ILE A 17 -4.95 14.75 -0.89
C ILE A 17 -4.19 14.47 -2.19
N GLY A 18 -3.45 13.35 -2.22
CA GLY A 18 -2.63 12.96 -3.38
C GLY A 18 -1.19 13.48 -3.36
N ARG A 19 -0.90 14.55 -2.63
CA ARG A 19 0.47 15.04 -2.41
C ARG A 19 1.15 14.32 -1.25
N ASP A 20 0.43 14.19 -0.13
CA ASP A 20 0.90 13.53 1.08
C ASP A 20 0.30 12.12 1.16
N ASP A 21 1.08 11.18 1.71
CA ASP A 21 0.54 9.89 2.11
C ASP A 21 0.04 9.97 3.57
N PHE A 22 -0.86 9.09 3.96
CA PHE A 22 -1.50 9.15 5.27
C PHE A 22 -0.53 8.93 6.44
N LYS A 23 0.68 8.40 6.21
CA LYS A 23 1.73 8.33 7.23
C LYS A 23 2.25 9.72 7.58
N ASP A 24 2.30 10.65 6.61
CA ASP A 24 2.75 12.03 6.84
C ASP A 24 1.85 12.73 7.87
N ILE A 25 0.55 12.41 7.87
CA ILE A 25 -0.43 12.94 8.84
C ILE A 25 -0.25 12.31 10.21
N LEU A 26 -0.05 10.99 10.29
CA LEU A 26 0.10 10.29 11.58
C LEU A 26 1.44 10.59 12.25
N LEU A 27 2.48 10.81 11.45
CA LEU A 27 3.82 11.15 11.93
C LEU A 27 3.99 12.66 12.15
N ASP A 28 2.97 13.48 11.88
CA ASP A 28 2.99 14.92 12.16
C ASP A 28 3.26 15.17 13.66
N GLY A 29 4.30 15.94 13.96
CA GLY A 29 4.77 16.19 15.34
C GLY A 29 5.69 15.11 15.93
N LEU A 30 5.88 13.96 15.28
CA LEU A 30 7.04 13.09 15.49
C LEU A 30 8.18 13.65 14.65
N VAL A 31 8.67 14.84 15.02
CA VAL A 31 9.83 15.46 14.38
C VAL A 31 11.04 14.54 14.58
N LEU A 32 11.42 13.85 13.52
CA LEU A 32 12.78 13.38 13.30
C LEU A 32 13.28 14.26 12.15
N ASP A 33 14.44 14.88 12.32
CA ASP A 33 15.00 15.94 11.45
C ASP A 33 14.87 15.69 9.94
N ASP A 34 14.93 16.78 9.16
CA ASP A 34 14.64 16.93 7.73
C ASP A 34 14.84 15.66 6.86
N ILE A 35 13.81 14.81 6.86
CA ILE A 35 13.74 13.50 6.19
C ILE A 35 14.04 13.61 4.68
N ARG A 36 13.83 14.78 4.09
CA ARG A 36 14.03 15.05 2.66
C ARG A 36 15.48 14.89 2.18
N ASN A 37 16.44 14.95 3.10
CA ASN A 37 17.86 14.77 2.79
C ASN A 37 18.36 13.33 3.04
N GLU A 38 17.49 12.41 3.46
CA GLU A 38 17.85 11.02 3.68
C GLU A 38 17.84 10.23 2.37
N ASN A 39 18.75 9.26 2.23
CA ASN A 39 18.59 8.21 1.23
C ASN A 39 17.32 7.40 1.56
N TYR A 40 16.48 7.21 0.55
CA TYR A 40 15.25 6.41 0.63
C TYR A 40 14.27 6.88 1.74
N PRO A 41 13.80 8.14 1.66
CA PRO A 41 13.02 8.78 2.71
C PRO A 41 11.66 8.09 2.98
N ASN A 42 11.03 7.51 1.97
CA ASN A 42 9.73 6.86 2.10
C ASN A 42 9.84 5.50 2.79
N LEU A 43 10.91 4.74 2.54
CA LEU A 43 11.20 3.51 3.27
C LEU A 43 11.43 3.77 4.76
N LYS A 44 12.26 4.76 5.08
CA LYS A 44 12.50 5.16 6.47
C LYS A 44 11.21 5.69 7.12
N LYS A 45 10.41 6.48 6.42
CA LYS A 45 9.07 6.91 6.86
C LYS A 45 8.15 5.71 7.12
N TRP A 46 8.14 4.70 6.24
CA TRP A 46 7.35 3.49 6.42
C TRP A 46 7.80 2.69 7.65
N LEU A 47 9.11 2.54 7.87
CA LEU A 47 9.65 1.88 9.07
C LEU A 47 9.29 2.64 10.35
N ARG A 48 9.41 3.97 10.35
CA ARG A 48 9.00 4.84 11.47
C ARG A 48 7.52 4.66 11.79
N TYR A 49 6.66 4.64 10.77
CA TYR A 49 5.24 4.34 10.93
C TYR A 49 5.03 2.98 11.60
N GLN A 50 5.68 1.90 11.12
CA GLN A 50 5.54 0.57 11.72
C GLN A 50 6.01 0.49 13.19
N LEU A 51 6.99 1.31 13.59
CA LEU A 51 7.59 1.26 14.93
C LEU A 51 6.88 2.15 15.94
N PHE A 52 6.48 3.35 15.52
CA PHE A 52 6.05 4.41 16.45
C PHE A 52 4.55 4.67 16.41
N GLN A 53 3.84 4.25 15.35
CA GLN A 53 2.40 4.46 15.24
C GLN A 53 1.62 3.24 15.71
N ARG A 54 0.74 3.48 16.68
CA ARG A 54 -0.21 2.47 17.19
C ARG A 54 -1.55 2.50 16.44
N ASN A 55 -1.79 3.57 15.71
CA ASN A 55 -3.00 3.77 14.94
C ASN A 55 -2.76 3.33 13.50
N ASP A 56 -3.69 2.55 12.96
CA ASP A 56 -3.75 2.31 11.53
C ASP A 56 -4.27 3.57 10.83
N VAL A 57 -3.83 3.72 9.59
CA VAL A 57 -4.18 4.79 8.66
C VAL A 57 -5.68 4.78 8.31
N ASP A 58 -6.36 3.65 8.45
CA ASP A 58 -7.81 3.55 8.26
C ASP A 58 -8.58 4.56 9.13
N LYS A 59 -8.06 4.92 10.31
CA LYS A 59 -8.66 5.91 11.23
C LYS A 59 -8.71 7.31 10.63
N ILE A 60 -7.76 7.67 9.77
CA ILE A 60 -7.79 8.95 9.07
C ILE A 60 -8.96 8.97 8.08
N LEU A 61 -9.08 7.92 7.26
CA LEU A 61 -10.14 7.82 6.26
C LEU A 61 -11.53 7.78 6.89
N LYS A 62 -11.72 7.06 8.00
CA LYS A 62 -13.02 6.99 8.70
C LYS A 62 -13.56 8.34 9.11
N LYS A 63 -12.68 9.27 9.50
CA LYS A 63 -13.04 10.63 9.94
C LYS A 63 -13.03 11.66 8.80
N SER A 64 -12.55 11.29 7.62
CA SER A 64 -12.40 12.20 6.49
C SER A 64 -13.73 12.43 5.76
N ASP A 65 -13.93 13.63 5.21
CA ASP A 65 -15.09 13.95 4.37
C ASP A 65 -14.94 13.36 2.96
N ILE A 66 -13.71 12.98 2.58
CA ILE A 66 -13.38 12.36 1.29
C ILE A 66 -14.23 11.11 1.03
N ILE A 67 -14.46 10.30 2.06
CA ILE A 67 -15.18 9.02 1.87
C ILE A 67 -16.67 9.23 1.61
N LEU A 68 -17.23 10.39 1.98
CA LEU A 68 -18.60 10.76 1.65
C LEU A 68 -18.68 11.30 0.22
N LYS A 69 -17.69 12.09 -0.20
CA LYS A 69 -17.58 12.62 -1.58
C LYS A 69 -17.33 11.55 -2.63
N LEU A 70 -16.59 10.51 -2.25
CA LEU A 70 -16.43 9.29 -3.05
C LEU A 70 -17.65 8.36 -2.95
N GLU A 71 -18.67 8.76 -2.20
CA GLU A 71 -19.88 8.00 -1.90
C GLU A 71 -19.62 6.63 -1.25
N TRP A 72 -18.40 6.36 -0.80
CA TRP A 72 -17.99 5.07 -0.22
C TRP A 72 -18.85 4.66 0.98
N TYR A 73 -19.36 5.63 1.74
CA TYR A 73 -20.35 5.45 2.78
C TYR A 73 -21.42 6.54 2.72
N ARG A 74 -22.62 6.22 3.20
CA ARG A 74 -23.67 7.21 3.47
C ARG A 74 -23.37 7.95 4.77
N GLU A 75 -23.86 9.19 4.89
CA GLU A 75 -23.65 10.05 6.07
C GLU A 75 -24.20 9.44 7.36
N ASP A 76 -25.31 8.71 7.27
CA ASP A 76 -25.99 8.03 8.38
C ASP A 76 -25.23 6.80 8.93
N VAL A 77 -24.20 6.33 8.22
CA VAL A 77 -23.38 5.21 8.66
C VAL A 77 -22.43 5.65 9.76
N ASN A 78 -22.64 5.10 10.96
CA ASN A 78 -21.77 5.29 12.12
C ASN A 78 -20.29 5.06 11.78
N ILE A 79 -19.43 6.00 12.16
CA ILE A 79 -17.99 6.00 11.88
C ILE A 79 -17.27 4.70 12.32
N ASN A 80 -17.71 4.09 13.41
CA ASN A 80 -17.13 2.85 13.94
C ASN A 80 -17.51 1.61 13.12
N LYS A 81 -18.51 1.72 12.24
CA LYS A 81 -18.95 0.66 11.32
C LYS A 81 -18.31 0.78 9.92
N ARG A 82 -17.51 1.82 9.69
CA ARG A 82 -16.75 1.99 8.45
C ARG A 82 -15.51 1.09 8.50
N TYR A 83 -15.29 0.28 7.47
CA TYR A 83 -14.17 -0.65 7.37
C TYR A 83 -13.38 -0.35 6.10
N PHE A 84 -12.11 -0.02 6.26
CA PHE A 84 -11.19 0.20 5.15
C PHE A 84 -10.04 -0.79 5.28
N ASP A 85 -9.49 -1.18 4.13
CA ASP A 85 -8.27 -1.97 4.09
C ASP A 85 -7.41 -1.53 2.90
N CYS A 86 -6.11 -1.79 3.01
CA CYS A 86 -5.19 -1.57 1.90
C CYS A 86 -5.31 -2.70 0.86
N ILE A 87 -5.22 -2.38 -0.42
CA ILE A 87 -5.26 -3.36 -1.51
C ILE A 87 -3.92 -4.13 -1.55
N PHE A 88 -2.80 -3.39 -1.54
CA PHE A 88 -1.45 -3.93 -1.58
C PHE A 88 -0.70 -3.67 -0.27
N SER A 89 -0.04 -4.71 0.26
CA SER A 89 0.74 -4.63 1.50
C SER A 89 2.23 -4.85 1.24
N MET A 90 3.06 -4.09 1.95
CA MET A 90 4.51 -4.16 1.81
C MET A 90 5.18 -5.17 2.75
N LYS A 91 4.58 -5.41 3.93
CA LYS A 91 5.24 -6.08 5.06
C LYS A 91 5.75 -7.49 4.72
N THR A 92 4.95 -8.27 3.99
CA THR A 92 5.25 -9.67 3.69
C THR A 92 6.52 -9.77 2.85
N TYR A 93 6.54 -9.13 1.69
CA TYR A 93 7.65 -9.24 0.76
C TYR A 93 8.89 -8.47 1.20
N LEU A 94 8.72 -7.32 1.87
CA LEU A 94 9.84 -6.63 2.48
C LEU A 94 10.56 -7.55 3.46
N ASN A 95 9.84 -8.23 4.36
CA ASN A 95 10.46 -9.16 5.31
C ASN A 95 11.12 -10.35 4.63
N MET A 96 10.54 -10.85 3.54
CA MET A 96 11.12 -11.94 2.76
C MET A 96 12.44 -11.49 2.09
N PHE A 97 12.46 -10.31 1.48
CA PHE A 97 13.66 -9.70 0.92
C PHE A 97 14.72 -9.43 2.00
N LEU A 98 14.34 -8.82 3.13
CA LEU A 98 15.27 -8.53 4.22
C LEU A 98 15.91 -9.79 4.78
N LYS A 99 15.18 -10.91 4.90
CA LYS A 99 15.76 -12.20 5.30
C LYS A 99 16.83 -12.71 4.34
N LEU A 100 16.66 -12.46 3.04
CA LEU A 100 17.65 -12.82 2.03
C LEU A 100 18.87 -11.88 2.07
N TYR A 101 18.62 -10.57 2.17
CA TYR A 101 19.64 -9.54 2.05
C TYR A 101 20.46 -9.36 3.32
N ASN A 102 19.79 -9.22 4.47
CA ASN A 102 20.41 -9.10 5.79
C ASN A 102 19.42 -9.57 6.88
N PRO A 103 19.55 -10.80 7.39
CA PRO A 103 18.60 -11.35 8.35
C PRO A 103 18.35 -10.51 9.61
N GLN A 104 19.33 -9.71 10.06
CA GLN A 104 19.16 -8.82 11.22
C GLN A 104 18.18 -7.68 10.93
N ALA A 105 18.04 -7.29 9.65
CA ALA A 105 17.16 -6.21 9.22
C ALA A 105 15.65 -6.51 9.39
N ILE A 106 15.26 -7.76 9.70
CA ILE A 106 13.86 -8.06 10.07
C ILE A 106 13.44 -7.37 11.37
N ASN A 107 14.40 -6.98 12.21
CA ASN A 107 14.17 -6.08 13.32
C ASN A 107 14.15 -4.64 12.80
N TYR A 108 12.95 -4.07 12.62
CA TYR A 108 12.80 -2.74 12.04
C TYR A 108 13.46 -1.61 12.86
N ALA A 109 13.56 -1.75 14.19
CA ALA A 109 14.24 -0.75 15.00
C ALA A 109 15.75 -0.75 14.70
N TRP A 110 16.34 -1.94 14.59
CA TRP A 110 17.74 -2.10 14.20
C TRP A 110 17.96 -1.65 12.75
N LEU A 111 17.09 -2.07 11.83
CA LEU A 111 17.14 -1.64 10.43
C LEU A 111 17.10 -0.13 10.29
N LEU A 112 16.23 0.56 11.03
CA LEU A 112 16.11 2.01 10.97
C LEU A 112 17.40 2.72 11.44
N ILE A 113 18.05 2.22 12.50
CA ILE A 113 19.31 2.79 13.03
C ILE A 113 20.46 2.60 12.04
N TYR A 114 20.55 1.44 11.41
CA TYR A 114 21.68 1.07 10.54
C TYR A 114 21.35 1.16 9.05
N PHE A 115 20.25 1.80 8.68
CA PHE A 115 19.68 1.74 7.32
C PHE A 115 20.71 2.12 6.25
N ASP A 116 21.36 3.27 6.41
CA ASP A 116 22.30 3.80 5.41
C ASP A 116 23.57 2.95 5.31
N ASN A 117 24.01 2.34 6.42
CA ASN A 117 25.13 1.42 6.40
C ASN A 117 24.74 0.11 5.68
N ILE A 118 23.60 -0.47 6.04
CA ILE A 118 23.09 -1.72 5.46
C ILE A 118 22.92 -1.59 3.95
N PHE A 119 22.33 -0.49 3.47
CA PHE A 119 22.10 -0.23 2.05
C PHE A 119 23.18 0.65 1.41
N SER A 120 24.38 0.69 1.99
CA SER A 120 25.52 1.40 1.40
C SER A 120 25.97 0.74 0.08
N ASN A 121 26.62 1.52 -0.78
CA ASN A 121 27.17 1.02 -2.05
C ASN A 121 28.09 -0.20 -1.86
N GLU A 122 28.86 -0.23 -0.76
CA GLU A 122 29.73 -1.35 -0.43
C GLU A 122 28.93 -2.63 -0.14
N ASN A 123 27.96 -2.57 0.78
CA ASN A 123 27.16 -3.72 1.15
C ASN A 123 26.23 -4.19 0.02
N VAL A 124 25.67 -3.26 -0.75
CA VAL A 124 24.89 -3.60 -1.96
C VAL A 124 25.77 -4.30 -2.99
N SER A 125 26.98 -3.79 -3.26
CA SER A 125 27.90 -4.39 -4.24
C SER A 125 28.36 -5.78 -3.81
N LYS A 126 28.66 -5.95 -2.51
CA LYS A 126 29.01 -7.25 -1.93
C LYS A 126 27.89 -8.28 -2.15
N PHE A 127 26.66 -7.94 -1.76
CA PHE A 127 25.51 -8.82 -1.96
C PHE A 127 25.30 -9.16 -3.44
N CYS A 128 25.41 -8.16 -4.31
CA CYS A 128 25.24 -8.34 -5.76
C CYS A 128 26.29 -9.30 -6.34
N ASN A 129 27.56 -9.15 -5.96
CA ASN A 129 28.65 -10.01 -6.42
C ASN A 129 28.50 -11.45 -5.90
N GLU A 130 28.19 -11.63 -4.61
CA GLU A 130 28.03 -12.95 -3.99
C GLU A 130 26.85 -13.74 -4.58
N ASN A 131 25.81 -13.03 -5.05
CA ASN A 131 24.58 -13.64 -5.53
C ASN A 131 24.40 -13.57 -7.05
N ASN A 132 25.40 -13.08 -7.80
CA ASN A 132 25.32 -12.87 -9.24
C ASN A 132 24.10 -12.02 -9.67
N VAL A 133 23.78 -10.98 -8.89
CA VAL A 133 22.77 -9.97 -9.21
C VAL A 133 23.44 -8.78 -9.84
N LYS A 134 22.89 -8.26 -10.94
CA LYS A 134 23.39 -7.00 -11.51
C LYS A 134 23.02 -5.85 -10.58
N SER A 135 23.99 -5.02 -10.20
CA SER A 135 23.73 -3.85 -9.32
C SER A 135 22.64 -2.92 -9.87
N LYS A 136 22.52 -2.81 -11.19
CA LYS A 136 21.42 -2.08 -11.85
C LYS A 136 20.04 -2.64 -11.49
N ASP A 137 19.88 -3.97 -11.48
CA ASP A 137 18.61 -4.63 -11.20
C ASP A 137 18.24 -4.48 -9.71
N PHE A 138 19.25 -4.58 -8.82
CA PHE A 138 19.06 -4.31 -7.39
C PHE A 138 18.63 -2.85 -7.13
N ASN A 139 19.29 -1.88 -7.76
CA ASN A 139 18.95 -0.47 -7.61
C ASN A 139 17.56 -0.16 -8.17
N ASN A 140 17.19 -0.75 -9.31
CA ASN A 140 15.84 -0.64 -9.86
C ASN A 140 14.79 -1.21 -8.91
N PHE A 141 15.06 -2.39 -8.33
CA PHE A 141 14.21 -2.99 -7.32
C PHE A 141 14.01 -2.06 -6.13
N PHE A 142 15.10 -1.50 -5.59
CA PHE A 142 15.04 -0.66 -4.41
C PHE A 142 14.33 0.69 -4.67
N ASN A 143 14.47 1.25 -5.87
CA ASN A 143 13.72 2.44 -6.30
C ASN A 143 12.21 2.18 -6.38
N GLU A 144 11.79 1.03 -6.91
CA GLU A 144 10.36 0.66 -6.92
C GLU A 144 9.84 0.34 -5.51
N LEU A 145 10.69 -0.21 -4.64
CA LEU A 145 10.37 -0.46 -3.24
C LEU A 145 10.18 0.86 -2.47
N GLU A 146 11.02 1.85 -2.73
CA GLU A 146 10.93 3.21 -2.19
C GLU A 146 9.66 3.92 -2.65
N ARG A 147 9.36 3.85 -3.95
CA ARG A 147 8.09 4.36 -4.50
C ARG A 147 6.88 3.64 -3.90
N PHE A 148 6.98 2.33 -3.69
CA PHE A 148 5.90 1.56 -3.06
C PHE A 148 5.70 1.95 -1.60
N ALA A 149 6.77 2.19 -0.84
CA ALA A 149 6.68 2.66 0.54
C ALA A 149 5.88 3.97 0.66
N LYS A 150 6.04 4.90 -0.30
CA LYS A 150 5.18 6.08 -0.44
C LYS A 150 3.72 5.68 -0.66
N ASN A 151 3.49 4.86 -1.69
CA ASN A 151 2.17 4.46 -2.17
C ASN A 151 1.37 3.55 -1.22
N THR A 152 2.00 2.89 -0.25
CA THR A 152 1.32 1.96 0.69
C THR A 152 0.15 2.57 1.45
N HIS A 153 0.20 3.88 1.74
CA HIS A 153 -0.81 4.55 2.58
C HIS A 153 -1.38 5.77 1.87
N THR A 154 -1.69 5.63 0.59
CA THR A 154 -2.39 6.66 -0.21
C THR A 154 -3.84 6.26 -0.45
N LEU A 155 -4.65 7.22 -0.91
CA LEU A 155 -6.06 7.01 -1.22
C LEU A 155 -6.25 5.88 -2.25
N GLY A 156 -5.42 5.83 -3.29
CA GLY A 156 -5.50 4.79 -4.32
C GLY A 156 -5.20 3.38 -3.83
N ASN A 157 -4.51 3.22 -2.69
CA ASN A 157 -4.27 1.90 -2.10
C ASN A 157 -5.33 1.50 -1.06
N TYR A 158 -6.25 2.38 -0.67
CA TYR A 158 -7.29 2.07 0.33
C TYR A 158 -8.68 2.02 -0.29
N MET A 159 -9.52 1.13 0.23
CA MET A 159 -10.93 1.03 -0.16
C MET A 159 -11.80 0.51 1.00
N PRO A 160 -13.12 0.81 0.99
CA PRO A 160 -14.10 0.08 1.77
C PRO A 160 -14.01 -1.43 1.53
N VAL A 161 -14.32 -2.21 2.56
CA VAL A 161 -14.49 -3.66 2.45
C VAL A 161 -15.88 -4.08 2.92
N ALA A 162 -16.32 -5.26 2.46
CA ALA A 162 -17.65 -5.79 2.75
C ALA A 162 -17.97 -5.83 4.26
N ASP A 163 -17.04 -6.37 5.05
CA ASP A 163 -17.15 -6.47 6.50
C ASP A 163 -15.78 -6.74 7.16
N ASN A 164 -15.76 -6.76 8.50
CA ASN A 164 -14.56 -7.11 9.27
C ASN A 164 -14.07 -8.55 9.01
N LYS A 165 -15.00 -9.47 8.70
CA LYS A 165 -14.67 -10.88 8.46
C LYS A 165 -13.88 -11.02 7.15
N TYR A 166 -14.21 -10.25 6.12
CA TYR A 166 -13.47 -10.15 4.88
C TYR A 166 -12.02 -9.73 5.14
N ASN A 167 -11.83 -8.67 5.93
CA ASN A 167 -10.49 -8.20 6.30
C ASN A 167 -9.68 -9.27 7.05
N GLN A 168 -10.33 -10.02 7.95
CA GLN A 168 -9.69 -11.14 8.66
C GLN A 168 -9.29 -12.28 7.71
N ILE A 169 -10.17 -12.66 6.77
CA ILE A 169 -9.91 -13.72 5.79
C ILE A 169 -8.77 -13.31 4.86
N LYS A 170 -8.82 -12.10 4.31
CA LYS A 170 -7.77 -11.53 3.45
C LYS A 170 -6.41 -11.47 4.16
N GLY A 171 -6.40 -11.21 5.47
CA GLY A 171 -5.20 -11.23 6.30
C GLY A 171 -4.71 -12.64 6.70
N CYS A 172 -5.47 -13.70 6.41
CA CYS A 172 -5.19 -15.04 6.89
C CYS A 172 -4.20 -15.78 5.96
N LYS A 173 -2.95 -15.86 6.41
CA LYS A 173 -1.82 -16.45 5.68
C LYS A 173 -1.94 -17.96 5.40
N TRP A 174 -2.86 -18.65 6.08
CA TRP A 174 -3.01 -20.11 5.96
C TRP A 174 -3.65 -20.55 4.66
N VAL A 175 -4.28 -19.64 3.92
CA VAL A 175 -4.99 -19.96 2.67
C VAL A 175 -4.38 -19.24 1.47
N TYR A 176 -3.75 -18.06 1.66
CA TYR A 176 -3.14 -17.27 0.59
C TYR A 176 -1.86 -16.60 1.07
N ASN A 177 -0.95 -16.38 0.13
CA ASN A 177 0.40 -15.94 0.46
C ASN A 177 0.54 -14.42 0.47
N ASP A 178 -0.38 -13.71 -0.18
CA ASP A 178 -0.56 -12.27 -0.02
C ASP A 178 -2.03 -11.85 -0.22
N ARG A 179 -2.36 -10.70 0.36
CA ARG A 179 -3.68 -10.05 0.34
C ARG A 179 -4.21 -9.76 -1.06
N ILE A 180 -3.32 -9.57 -2.03
CA ILE A 180 -3.66 -9.32 -3.43
C ILE A 180 -4.30 -10.55 -4.10
N GLU A 181 -3.84 -11.75 -3.78
CA GLU A 181 -4.29 -12.98 -4.44
C GLU A 181 -5.79 -13.21 -4.21
N TRP A 182 -6.24 -12.97 -2.98
CA TRP A 182 -7.66 -13.05 -2.60
C TRP A 182 -8.48 -11.94 -3.26
N PHE A 183 -7.99 -10.69 -3.21
CA PHE A 183 -8.65 -9.56 -3.85
C PHE A 183 -8.88 -9.79 -5.35
N LEU A 184 -7.84 -10.22 -6.08
CA LEU A 184 -7.95 -10.47 -7.51
C LEU A 184 -8.89 -11.65 -7.80
N LYS A 185 -8.81 -12.75 -7.04
CA LYS A 185 -9.72 -13.89 -7.23
C LYS A 185 -11.19 -13.53 -6.99
N ASP A 186 -11.49 -12.70 -6.00
CA ASP A 186 -12.87 -12.21 -5.78
C ASP A 186 -13.34 -11.29 -6.91
N VAL A 187 -12.47 -10.40 -7.38
CA VAL A 187 -12.76 -9.48 -8.50
C VAL A 187 -12.96 -10.21 -9.82
N PHE A 188 -12.22 -11.30 -10.07
CA PHE A 188 -12.34 -12.11 -11.28
C PHE A 188 -13.34 -13.27 -11.16
N ASN A 189 -14.03 -13.40 -10.03
CA ASN A 189 -15.03 -14.45 -9.78
C ASN A 189 -14.44 -15.88 -9.83
N ASP A 190 -13.19 -16.04 -9.39
CA ASP A 190 -12.48 -17.33 -9.32
C ASP A 190 -12.72 -18.07 -7.98
N VAL A 191 -13.50 -17.49 -7.07
CA VAL A 191 -13.85 -18.09 -5.77
C VAL A 191 -15.36 -18.12 -5.59
N ASN A 192 -15.91 -19.29 -5.28
CA ASN A 192 -17.33 -19.47 -4.99
C ASN A 192 -17.64 -19.02 -3.55
N ASN A 193 -17.54 -17.72 -3.26
CA ASN A 193 -17.79 -17.13 -1.94
C ASN A 193 -18.87 -16.03 -1.99
N SER A 194 -19.35 -15.55 -0.84
CA SER A 194 -20.37 -14.47 -0.82
C SER A 194 -19.80 -13.09 -1.17
N TYR A 195 -18.49 -12.93 -1.23
CA TYR A 195 -17.81 -11.65 -1.38
C TYR A 195 -17.67 -11.22 -2.84
N TYR A 196 -17.63 -12.16 -3.80
CA TYR A 196 -17.64 -11.79 -5.23
C TYR A 196 -18.86 -10.91 -5.56
N LYS A 197 -20.06 -11.23 -5.04
CA LYS A 197 -21.29 -10.43 -5.24
C LYS A 197 -21.15 -9.01 -4.71
N TRP A 198 -20.42 -8.85 -3.60
CA TRP A 198 -20.17 -7.53 -3.06
C TRP A 198 -19.27 -6.72 -3.99
N PHE A 199 -18.20 -7.32 -4.51
CA PHE A 199 -17.35 -6.65 -5.49
C PHE A 199 -18.09 -6.35 -6.79
N ASP A 200 -18.87 -7.28 -7.32
CA ASP A 200 -19.69 -7.10 -8.53
C ASP A 200 -20.59 -5.85 -8.41
N ASN A 201 -21.22 -5.67 -7.24
CA ASN A 201 -22.06 -4.51 -6.96
C ASN A 201 -21.31 -3.21 -6.67
N ASN A 202 -20.00 -3.24 -6.42
CA ASN A 202 -19.23 -2.08 -5.94
C ASN A 202 -18.01 -1.74 -6.83
N ILE A 203 -17.68 -2.53 -7.85
CA ILE A 203 -16.42 -2.42 -8.60
C ILE A 203 -16.27 -1.06 -9.30
N GLU A 204 -17.36 -0.54 -9.88
CA GLU A 204 -17.40 0.77 -10.53
C GLU A 204 -17.31 1.89 -9.50
N LYS A 205 -18.08 1.77 -8.41
CA LYS A 205 -18.10 2.74 -7.31
C LYS A 205 -16.74 2.89 -6.62
N LEU A 206 -15.99 1.79 -6.53
CA LEU A 206 -14.67 1.76 -5.90
C LEU A 206 -13.53 2.16 -6.85
N ASP A 207 -13.86 2.49 -8.11
CA ASP A 207 -12.90 2.77 -9.19
C ASP A 207 -11.87 1.65 -9.36
N LEU A 208 -12.34 0.41 -9.24
CA LEU A 208 -11.52 -0.77 -9.44
C LEU A 208 -11.51 -1.22 -10.89
N GLY A 209 -12.56 -0.90 -11.67
CA GLY A 209 -12.61 -1.19 -13.12
C GLY A 209 -11.43 -0.57 -13.88
N GLY A 210 -11.12 0.70 -13.58
CA GLY A 210 -10.00 1.44 -14.17
C GLY A 210 -8.59 0.92 -13.86
N LEU A 211 -8.48 -0.01 -12.89
CA LEU A 211 -7.24 -0.76 -12.63
C LEU A 211 -6.93 -1.75 -13.77
N PHE A 212 -7.94 -2.13 -14.56
CA PHE A 212 -7.88 -3.23 -15.51
C PHE A 212 -8.07 -2.80 -16.97
N ASP A 213 -8.39 -1.52 -17.24
CA ASP A 213 -8.69 -1.01 -18.57
C ASP A 213 -7.56 -1.20 -19.60
N ASP A 214 -6.32 -1.35 -19.14
CA ASP A 214 -5.12 -1.43 -19.99
C ASP A 214 -4.40 -2.78 -19.91
N VAL A 215 -4.94 -3.75 -19.18
CA VAL A 215 -4.27 -5.05 -18.97
C VAL A 215 -5.27 -6.16 -19.26
N ASP A 216 -4.96 -7.03 -20.23
CA ASP A 216 -5.74 -8.24 -20.46
C ASP A 216 -5.89 -8.96 -19.11
N LYS A 217 -7.12 -9.24 -18.69
CA LYS A 217 -7.40 -9.91 -17.40
C LYS A 217 -6.58 -11.21 -17.27
N ARG A 218 -6.23 -11.84 -18.39
CA ARG A 218 -5.30 -13.00 -18.46
C ARG A 218 -3.85 -12.64 -18.13
N ILE A 219 -3.36 -11.46 -18.51
CA ILE A 219 -2.04 -10.94 -18.16
C ILE A 219 -1.97 -10.62 -16.66
N ILE A 220 -2.98 -9.96 -16.09
CA ILE A 220 -3.10 -9.72 -14.63
C ILE A 220 -3.01 -11.01 -13.85
N SER A 221 -3.80 -12.01 -14.25
CA SER A 221 -3.79 -13.34 -13.65
C SER A 221 -2.40 -13.98 -13.80
N SER A 222 -1.76 -13.86 -14.96
CA SER A 222 -0.44 -14.45 -15.21
C SER A 222 0.75 -13.72 -14.57
N GLU A 223 0.70 -12.39 -14.39
CA GLU A 223 1.80 -11.58 -13.83
C GLU A 223 1.67 -11.41 -12.31
N LEU A 224 0.44 -11.31 -11.79
CA LEU A 224 0.17 -11.11 -10.36
C LEU A 224 -0.16 -12.41 -9.63
N LEU A 225 -0.78 -13.42 -10.27
CA LEU A 225 -1.11 -14.70 -9.62
C LEU A 225 -0.08 -15.82 -9.88
N ASN A 226 0.73 -15.78 -10.96
CA ASN A 226 1.85 -16.73 -11.12
C ASN A 226 3.13 -16.29 -10.39
N PHE A 227 3.03 -15.37 -9.45
CA PHE A 227 4.16 -14.98 -8.62
C PHE A 227 4.50 -16.14 -7.65
N GLU A 228 5.25 -17.13 -8.13
CA GLU A 228 5.55 -18.41 -7.46
C GLU A 228 6.09 -18.28 -6.02
N ILE A 229 6.68 -17.13 -5.69
CA ILE A 229 7.16 -16.73 -4.36
C ILE A 229 6.09 -16.86 -3.28
N HIS A 230 4.82 -16.72 -3.69
CA HIS A 230 3.68 -17.00 -2.85
C HIS A 230 3.84 -18.36 -2.13
N LYS A 231 4.11 -19.45 -2.85
CA LYS A 231 3.96 -20.81 -2.30
C LYS A 231 5.06 -21.25 -1.32
N THR A 232 6.23 -20.60 -1.31
CA THR A 232 7.43 -21.15 -0.65
C THR A 232 7.83 -20.45 0.64
N ASN A 233 7.23 -19.30 0.98
CA ASN A 233 7.66 -18.42 2.09
C ASN A 233 9.17 -18.07 2.05
N LYS A 234 9.85 -18.26 0.92
CA LYS A 234 11.28 -18.01 0.73
C LYS A 234 11.47 -17.09 -0.47
N PHE A 235 12.20 -16.00 -0.25
CA PHE A 235 12.68 -15.12 -1.31
C PHE A 235 14.03 -15.65 -1.77
N THR A 236 14.19 -15.85 -3.07
CA THR A 236 15.45 -16.21 -3.70
C THR A 236 16.00 -15.04 -4.49
N VAL A 237 17.23 -15.17 -4.98
CA VAL A 237 17.87 -14.15 -5.79
C VAL A 237 17.10 -13.87 -7.09
N ASN A 238 16.58 -14.94 -7.73
CA ASN A 238 15.79 -14.84 -8.95
C ASN A 238 14.47 -14.07 -8.74
N ASP A 239 14.02 -13.99 -7.50
CA ASP A 239 12.77 -13.33 -7.12
C ASP A 239 12.92 -11.81 -7.05
N ILE A 240 14.15 -11.27 -6.93
CA ILE A 240 14.40 -9.82 -6.93
C ILE A 240 13.89 -9.19 -8.23
N ILE A 241 14.19 -9.81 -9.39
CA ILE A 241 13.80 -9.29 -10.70
C ILE A 241 12.28 -9.41 -10.89
N LYS A 242 11.71 -10.57 -10.56
CA LYS A 242 10.26 -10.80 -10.64
C LYS A 242 9.49 -9.82 -9.76
N TYR A 243 9.96 -9.61 -8.52
CA TYR A 243 9.30 -8.71 -7.58
C TYR A 243 9.43 -7.24 -7.96
N PHE A 244 10.57 -6.84 -8.55
CA PHE A 244 10.70 -5.51 -9.16
C PHE A 244 9.63 -5.26 -10.23
N GLN A 245 9.42 -6.21 -11.14
CA GLN A 245 8.40 -6.08 -12.20
C GLN A 245 6.99 -5.98 -11.59
N TYR A 246 6.69 -6.80 -10.59
CA TYR A 246 5.46 -6.72 -9.81
C TYR A 246 5.25 -5.33 -9.19
N LEU A 247 6.25 -4.81 -8.47
CA LEU A 247 6.15 -3.51 -7.80
C LEU A 247 5.92 -2.37 -8.79
N LYS A 248 6.54 -2.43 -9.97
CA LYS A 248 6.33 -1.43 -11.02
C LYS A 248 4.87 -1.38 -11.50
N VAL A 249 4.21 -2.53 -11.61
CA VAL A 249 2.78 -2.61 -11.96
C VAL A 249 1.93 -2.07 -10.81
N VAL A 250 2.16 -2.54 -9.59
CA VAL A 250 1.42 -2.13 -8.40
C VAL A 250 1.52 -0.62 -8.15
N ASN A 251 2.71 -0.04 -8.26
CA ASN A 251 2.91 1.40 -8.09
C ASN A 251 2.09 2.21 -9.08
N LYS A 252 2.13 1.85 -10.38
CA LYS A 252 1.34 2.52 -11.41
C LYS A 252 -0.15 2.42 -11.14
N TRP A 253 -0.62 1.28 -10.65
CA TRP A 253 -2.03 1.07 -10.33
C TRP A 253 -2.51 1.94 -9.17
N ILE A 254 -1.73 1.97 -8.08
CA ILE A 254 -2.06 2.82 -6.93
C ILE A 254 -2.09 4.29 -7.34
N GLU A 255 -1.13 4.74 -8.15
CA GLU A 255 -1.06 6.12 -8.61
C GLU A 255 -2.22 6.48 -9.55
N LYS A 256 -2.48 5.66 -10.58
CA LYS A 256 -3.63 5.86 -11.49
C LYS A 256 -4.95 5.95 -10.74
N ARG A 257 -5.18 5.04 -9.79
CA ARG A 257 -6.40 5.05 -8.96
C ARG A 257 -6.43 6.26 -8.03
N THR A 258 -5.29 6.68 -7.48
CA THR A 258 -5.19 7.91 -6.67
C THR A 258 -5.66 9.12 -7.49
N ASP A 259 -5.17 9.26 -8.72
CA ASP A 259 -5.53 10.38 -9.60
C ASP A 259 -7.03 10.38 -9.96
N ILE A 260 -7.59 9.21 -10.29
CA ILE A 260 -9.04 9.06 -10.58
C ILE A 260 -9.88 9.51 -9.38
N LEU A 261 -9.55 9.01 -8.19
CA LEU A 261 -10.32 9.33 -6.97
C LEU A 261 -10.20 10.82 -6.62
N ILE A 262 -9.02 11.42 -6.78
CA ILE A 262 -8.83 12.86 -6.59
C ILE A 262 -9.70 13.67 -7.56
N ASN A 263 -9.71 13.29 -8.83
CA ASN A 263 -10.52 13.98 -9.83
C ASN A 263 -12.02 13.91 -9.50
N LYS A 264 -12.51 12.76 -9.01
CA LYS A 264 -13.90 12.64 -8.53
C LYS A 264 -14.21 13.58 -7.37
N ILE A 265 -13.30 13.65 -6.39
CA ILE A 265 -13.43 14.57 -5.25
C ILE A 265 -13.49 16.03 -5.72
N ILE A 266 -12.61 16.42 -6.66
CA ILE A 266 -12.58 17.78 -7.21
C ILE A 266 -13.86 18.10 -7.99
N ILE A 267 -14.35 17.19 -8.84
CA ILE A 267 -15.57 17.41 -9.63
C ILE A 267 -16.79 17.55 -8.70
N SER A 268 -16.90 16.72 -7.67
CA SER A 268 -18.00 16.81 -6.69
C SER A 268 -18.07 18.17 -5.98
N LYS A 269 -16.95 18.90 -5.91
CA LYS A 269 -16.89 20.24 -5.34
C LYS A 269 -17.54 21.28 -6.25
N ASN A 270 -17.25 21.25 -7.55
CA ASN A 270 -17.75 22.25 -8.50
C ASN A 270 -19.28 22.20 -8.61
N TYR A 271 -19.88 21.01 -8.54
CA TYR A 271 -21.33 20.87 -8.55
C TYR A 271 -22.02 21.47 -7.31
N LEU A 272 -21.35 21.49 -6.14
CA LEU A 272 -21.90 22.06 -4.91
C LEU A 272 -21.74 23.59 -4.83
N GLU A 273 -20.77 24.16 -5.56
CA GLU A 273 -20.57 25.61 -5.65
C GLU A 273 -21.46 26.27 -6.72
N ASP A 274 -21.87 25.52 -7.76
CA ASP A 274 -22.81 26.00 -8.79
C ASP A 274 -24.29 25.97 -8.35
N GLU A 275 -24.62 25.26 -7.26
CA GLU A 275 -25.98 25.17 -6.70
C GLU A 275 -26.22 26.12 -5.49
N SER A 276 -25.21 26.91 -5.08
CA SER A 276 -25.25 27.84 -3.95
C SER A 276 -25.29 29.32 -4.38
#